data_AF-A0AAW0MNA7-F1
#
_entry.id   AF-A0AAW0MNA7-F1
#
_cell.length_a   1.000
_cell.length_b   1.000
_cell.length_c   1.000
_cell.angle_alpha   90.00
_cell.angle_beta   90.00
_cell.angle_gamma   90.00
#
_symmetry.space_group_name_H-M   'P 1'
#
loop_
_entity.id
_entity.type
_entity.pdbx_description
1 polymer ?
#
loop_
_entity_poly.entity_id
_entity_poly.type
_entity_poly.pdbx_seq_one_letter_code
_entity_poly.pdbx_strand_id
1 'polypeptide(L)'
;MPCLCSESAAPLHHHHVASGSSAPWRTCHSFQIPLFYRPYLSTSTASKDSLLGDKNILLMGPPGAGKTTVGRIVAHKLGLPAVDIDDDVLEPTWNMPVAAKLASVGGRRFLEEEGKALCNFSASGCVISLSGSNPLDTFAMQHVKQSGIVVYLDVDAEDIIHRLARMKVNRIVGQEAGVPMKNILRYRKQFYEKWFDIRVLCGRGETVMEVADKVLKALERYNNAETFTSTRTNDASKNVYFSDVVVSGLAKDGGLYVPRKGLPKLEANEWVRLVDKSYQERALVLLEKCIHPCDVSALHLNAMVVKAYATNFASEEVAPVKHLMDNQYIQELFHGPTASFKDLALQLMPQLFAHCLPPMCNF
;
A
#
# COMPACT_ATOMS: atom_id res chain seq x y z
N MET A 1 -30.51 -29.13 -42.56
CA MET A 1 -30.99 -27.91 -43.24
C MET A 1 -29.96 -26.81 -43.06
N PRO A 2 -29.06 -26.59 -44.04
CA PRO A 2 -28.25 -25.39 -44.13
C PRO A 2 -28.84 -24.46 -45.21
N CYS A 3 -28.79 -23.14 -45.00
CA CYS A 3 -28.90 -22.18 -46.10
C CYS A 3 -27.71 -21.23 -46.05
N LEU A 4 -26.94 -21.32 -47.14
CA LEU A 4 -25.85 -20.48 -47.59
C LEU A 4 -26.38 -19.20 -48.27
N CYS A 5 -25.41 -18.35 -48.62
CA CYS A 5 -25.40 -17.26 -49.59
C CYS A 5 -25.78 -15.86 -49.06
N SER A 6 -25.10 -14.76 -49.38
CA SER A 6 -23.74 -14.42 -49.89
C SER A 6 -23.88 -12.98 -50.43
N GLU A 7 -22.93 -12.10 -50.07
CA GLU A 7 -22.36 -10.98 -50.85
C GLU A 7 -23.27 -10.00 -51.64
N SER A 8 -23.08 -8.69 -51.41
CA SER A 8 -22.40 -7.82 -52.39
C SER A 8 -22.22 -6.39 -51.85
N ALA A 9 -21.24 -5.69 -52.42
CA ALA A 9 -20.63 -4.47 -51.92
C ALA A 9 -21.01 -3.21 -52.72
N ALA A 10 -20.87 -2.04 -52.06
CA ALA A 10 -20.53 -0.69 -52.57
C ALA A 10 -21.58 0.04 -53.49
N PRO A 11 -21.60 1.40 -53.59
CA PRO A 11 -20.46 2.32 -53.47
C PRO A 11 -20.69 3.68 -52.76
N LEU A 12 -19.56 4.42 -52.70
CA LEU A 12 -19.30 5.77 -52.20
C LEU A 12 -20.14 6.89 -52.84
N HIS A 13 -20.40 7.94 -52.06
CA HIS A 13 -20.57 9.30 -52.60
C HIS A 13 -19.77 10.32 -51.77
N HIS A 14 -18.86 10.99 -52.48
CA HIS A 14 -18.13 12.20 -52.08
C HIS A 14 -19.03 13.43 -52.17
N HIS A 15 -18.88 14.36 -51.22
CA HIS A 15 -18.99 15.80 -51.49
C HIS A 15 -17.95 16.58 -50.66
N HIS A 16 -17.08 17.30 -51.38
CA HIS A 16 -16.24 18.41 -50.91
C HIS A 16 -17.12 19.60 -50.44
N VAL A 17 -16.70 20.55 -49.58
CA VAL A 17 -15.68 21.62 -49.80
C VAL A 17 -15.48 22.45 -48.49
N ALA A 18 -14.26 22.98 -48.30
CA ALA A 18 -13.79 24.19 -47.57
C ALA A 18 -13.88 24.23 -46.02
N SER A 19 -12.75 24.19 -45.28
CA SER A 19 -11.72 25.23 -45.01
C SER A 19 -12.14 26.32 -44.02
N GLY A 20 -11.50 26.36 -42.84
CA GLY A 20 -11.59 27.51 -41.94
C GLY A 20 -11.06 27.29 -40.51
N SER A 21 -9.84 27.81 -40.27
CA SER A 21 -9.37 28.47 -39.04
C SER A 21 -9.38 27.75 -37.67
N SER A 22 -8.15 27.49 -37.19
CA SER A 22 -7.57 27.85 -35.88
C SER A 22 -8.43 27.85 -34.60
N ALA A 23 -7.93 27.10 -33.60
CA ALA A 23 -8.32 27.12 -32.19
C ALA A 23 -8.28 28.53 -31.53
N PRO A 24 -8.90 28.77 -30.34
CA PRO A 24 -8.33 28.23 -29.10
C PRO A 24 -9.34 27.73 -28.04
N TRP A 25 -8.79 26.84 -27.21
CA TRP A 25 -9.21 26.34 -25.91
C TRP A 25 -9.90 27.36 -25.02
N ARG A 26 -11.11 27.05 -24.55
CA ARG A 26 -11.76 27.76 -23.45
C ARG A 26 -11.27 27.19 -22.12
N THR A 27 -10.73 28.10 -21.32
CA THR A 27 -10.27 27.98 -19.94
C THR A 27 -11.25 27.27 -19.03
N CYS A 28 -10.80 26.23 -18.35
CA CYS A 28 -11.50 25.58 -17.24
C CYS A 28 -11.22 26.40 -15.97
N HIS A 29 -12.26 26.84 -15.26
CA HIS A 29 -12.13 27.55 -14.00
C HIS A 29 -11.54 26.63 -12.93
N SER A 30 -10.40 27.04 -12.38
CA SER A 30 -9.80 26.51 -11.17
C SER A 30 -10.73 26.71 -9.97
N PHE A 31 -11.16 25.63 -9.34
CA PHE A 31 -11.83 25.66 -8.04
C PHE A 31 -10.79 26.10 -6.98
N GLN A 32 -10.85 27.37 -6.58
CA GLN A 32 -10.14 27.87 -5.39
C GLN A 32 -10.93 27.49 -4.14
N ILE A 33 -10.29 26.79 -3.21
CA ILE A 33 -10.81 26.50 -1.87
C ILE A 33 -11.02 27.83 -1.12
N PRO A 34 -12.15 28.06 -0.43
CA PRO A 34 -12.34 29.27 0.36
C PRO A 34 -11.38 29.33 1.56
N LEU A 35 -10.63 30.43 1.64
CA LEU A 35 -9.70 30.80 2.71
C LEU A 35 -10.42 31.01 4.05
N PHE A 36 -10.55 29.98 4.87
CA PHE A 36 -10.78 30.13 6.31
C PHE A 36 -10.02 29.08 7.13
N TYR A 37 -8.69 29.21 7.17
CA TYR A 37 -7.87 28.71 8.28
C TYR A 37 -6.60 29.56 8.37
N ARG A 38 -6.47 30.36 9.43
CA ARG A 38 -5.25 31.11 9.76
C ARG A 38 -4.59 30.41 10.95
N PRO A 39 -3.38 29.83 10.83
CA PRO A 39 -2.59 29.54 12.02
C PRO A 39 -1.70 30.75 12.37
N TYR A 40 -1.62 31.01 13.67
CA TYR A 40 -0.64 31.89 14.27
C TYR A 40 0.78 31.50 13.82
N LEU A 41 1.49 32.45 13.21
CA LEU A 41 2.93 32.34 12.95
C LEU A 41 3.68 32.50 14.27
N SER A 42 4.23 31.42 14.81
CA SER A 42 5.39 31.49 15.71
C SER A 42 6.64 31.20 14.89
N THR A 43 7.46 32.22 14.71
CA THR A 43 8.79 32.14 14.12
C THR A 43 9.71 31.29 15.01
N SER A 44 10.17 30.15 14.50
CA SER A 44 11.32 29.43 15.04
C SER A 44 12.02 28.65 13.94
N THR A 45 13.30 28.99 13.77
CA THR A 45 14.33 28.56 12.83
C THR A 45 14.62 27.06 12.81
N ALA A 46 14.56 26.44 11.63
CA ALA A 46 15.53 25.50 11.03
C ALA A 46 14.85 24.79 9.85
N SER A 47 15.25 25.12 8.62
CA SER A 47 14.78 24.44 7.41
C SER A 47 15.29 23.00 7.39
N LYS A 48 14.49 22.07 7.93
CA LYS A 48 14.53 20.67 7.50
C LYS A 48 14.02 20.68 6.06
N ASP A 49 14.90 20.41 5.09
CA ASP A 49 14.47 20.01 3.76
C ASP A 49 13.30 19.03 3.91
N SER A 50 12.14 19.36 3.35
CA SER A 50 10.94 18.56 3.56
C SER A 50 11.28 17.13 3.11
N LEU A 51 11.13 16.18 4.04
CA LEU A 51 11.51 14.78 3.87
C LEU A 51 11.00 14.17 2.55
N LEU A 52 9.95 14.75 1.96
CA LEU A 52 9.20 14.23 0.82
C LEU A 52 9.11 15.18 -0.38
N GLY A 53 9.74 16.37 -0.31
CA GLY A 53 9.45 17.45 -1.25
C GLY A 53 7.96 17.81 -1.24
N ASP A 54 7.41 18.06 -2.43
CA ASP A 54 6.00 18.39 -2.65
C ASP A 54 5.06 17.15 -2.64
N LYS A 55 5.57 15.94 -2.34
CA LYS A 55 4.75 14.73 -2.35
C LYS A 55 3.77 14.70 -1.19
N ASN A 56 2.57 14.23 -1.46
CA ASN A 56 1.59 13.92 -0.43
C ASN A 56 1.93 12.63 0.34
N ILE A 57 1.44 12.53 1.58
CA ILE A 57 1.38 11.29 2.34
C ILE A 57 -0.08 10.83 2.38
N LEU A 58 -0.39 9.70 1.75
CA LEU A 58 -1.75 9.18 1.62
C LEU A 58 -1.97 8.06 2.65
N LEU A 59 -2.72 8.33 3.71
CA LEU A 59 -3.05 7.33 4.72
C LEU A 59 -4.25 6.49 4.28
N MET A 60 -4.03 5.18 4.17
CA MET A 60 -4.99 4.19 3.71
C MET A 60 -5.21 3.12 4.76
N GLY A 61 -6.41 2.54 4.79
CA GLY A 61 -6.78 1.45 5.70
C GLY A 61 -8.29 1.40 5.98
N PRO A 62 -8.77 0.35 6.67
CA PRO A 62 -10.19 0.17 6.93
C PRO A 62 -10.78 1.32 7.78
N PRO A 63 -12.11 1.54 7.73
CA PRO A 63 -12.80 2.37 8.73
C PRO A 63 -12.43 1.92 10.15
N GLY A 64 -12.16 2.85 11.07
CA GLY A 64 -11.68 2.53 12.42
C GLY A 64 -10.16 2.34 12.55
N ALA A 65 -9.40 2.35 11.45
CA ALA A 65 -7.94 2.26 11.51
C ALA A 65 -7.26 3.49 12.16
N GLY A 66 -7.98 4.60 12.29
CA GLY A 66 -7.48 5.84 12.88
C GLY A 66 -6.84 6.80 11.88
N LYS A 67 -7.04 6.60 10.56
CA LYS A 67 -6.46 7.41 9.46
C LYS A 67 -6.51 8.91 9.74
N THR A 68 -7.71 9.46 9.98
CA THR A 68 -7.92 10.89 10.25
C THR A 68 -7.13 11.38 11.45
N THR A 69 -7.20 10.67 12.58
CA THR A 69 -6.50 11.06 13.82
C THR A 69 -4.99 10.95 13.68
N VAL A 70 -4.50 9.82 13.16
CA VAL A 70 -3.08 9.60 12.86
C VAL A 70 -2.58 10.63 11.86
N GLY A 71 -3.35 10.93 10.82
CA GLY A 71 -3.04 11.91 9.79
C GLY A 71 -2.84 13.31 10.35
N ARG A 72 -3.75 13.77 11.22
CA ARG A 72 -3.60 15.06 11.91
C ARG A 72 -2.35 15.10 12.80
N ILE A 73 -2.04 14.03 13.53
CA ILE A 73 -0.83 13.94 14.37
C ILE A 73 0.43 13.99 13.51
N VAL A 74 0.49 13.19 12.44
CA VAL A 74 1.63 13.13 11.51
C VAL A 74 1.81 14.49 10.83
N ALA A 75 0.74 15.10 10.34
CA ALA A 75 0.75 16.42 9.72
C ALA A 75 1.31 17.48 10.67
N HIS A 76 0.82 17.53 11.91
CA HIS A 76 1.32 18.43 12.94
C HIS A 76 2.82 18.22 13.22
N LYS A 77 3.27 16.97 13.35
CA LYS A 77 4.69 16.65 13.60
C LYS A 77 5.61 16.99 12.43
N LEU A 78 5.10 16.96 11.20
CA LEU A 78 5.84 17.31 9.98
C LEU A 78 5.69 18.78 9.59
N GLY A 79 4.79 19.54 10.23
CA GLY A 79 4.47 20.92 9.83
C GLY A 79 3.73 21.00 8.49
N LEU A 80 2.99 19.96 8.12
CA LEU A 80 2.23 19.88 6.86
C LEU A 80 0.73 20.10 7.12
N PRO A 81 -0.05 20.55 6.13
CA PRO A 81 -1.51 20.53 6.19
C PRO A 81 -2.05 19.09 6.26
N ALA A 82 -3.15 18.90 6.97
CA ALA A 82 -3.93 17.67 6.97
C ALA A 82 -5.20 17.86 6.15
N VAL A 83 -5.56 16.87 5.34
CA VAL A 83 -6.81 16.80 4.58
C VAL A 83 -7.47 15.46 4.85
N ASP A 84 -8.76 15.44 5.17
CA ASP A 84 -9.58 14.24 5.24
C ASP A 84 -10.50 14.17 4.03
N ILE A 85 -10.45 13.08 3.26
CA ILE A 85 -11.27 12.96 2.05
C ILE A 85 -12.77 12.96 2.38
N ASP A 86 -13.19 12.34 3.49
CA ASP A 86 -14.60 12.34 3.87
C ASP A 86 -15.04 13.77 4.22
N ASP A 87 -14.39 14.40 5.22
CA ASP A 87 -14.81 15.68 5.79
C ASP A 87 -14.52 16.89 4.86
N ASP A 88 -13.35 16.94 4.23
CA ASP A 88 -12.85 18.14 3.52
C ASP A 88 -13.12 18.11 2.00
N VAL A 89 -13.49 16.95 1.44
CA VAL A 89 -13.70 16.78 -0.01
C VAL A 89 -15.11 16.28 -0.32
N LEU A 90 -15.51 15.12 0.23
CA LEU A 90 -16.76 14.48 -0.15
C LEU A 90 -17.99 15.22 0.39
N GLU A 91 -18.04 15.53 1.69
CA GLU A 91 -19.20 16.23 2.28
C GLU A 91 -19.46 17.61 1.66
N PRO A 92 -18.43 18.46 1.42
CA PRO A 92 -18.61 19.72 0.70
C PRO A 92 -19.06 19.53 -0.75
N THR A 93 -18.54 18.51 -1.44
CA THR A 93 -18.90 18.22 -2.85
C THR A 93 -20.35 17.77 -2.97
N TRP A 94 -20.86 16.99 -2.01
CA TRP A 94 -22.22 16.47 -2.04
C TRP A 94 -23.24 17.33 -1.29
N ASN A 95 -22.76 18.32 -0.53
CA ASN A 95 -23.57 19.13 0.38
C ASN A 95 -24.41 18.27 1.35
N MET A 96 -23.84 17.15 1.80
CA MET A 96 -24.47 16.23 2.75
C MET A 96 -23.43 15.29 3.38
N PRO A 97 -23.71 14.75 4.58
CA PRO A 97 -22.79 13.81 5.22
C PRO A 97 -22.55 12.54 4.42
N VAL A 98 -21.33 11.97 4.48
CA VAL A 98 -20.97 10.74 3.75
C VAL A 98 -21.92 9.59 4.07
N ALA A 99 -22.30 9.44 5.33
CA ALA A 99 -23.26 8.41 5.78
C ALA A 99 -24.65 8.59 5.15
N ALA A 100 -25.12 9.84 5.02
CA ALA A 100 -26.40 10.16 4.38
C ALA A 100 -26.34 9.92 2.87
N LYS A 101 -25.21 10.24 2.23
CA LYS A 101 -24.96 9.91 0.82
C LYS A 101 -25.06 8.41 0.59
N LEU A 102 -24.32 7.59 1.37
CA LEU A 102 -24.36 6.14 1.26
C LEU A 102 -25.78 5.57 1.45
N ALA A 103 -26.56 6.11 2.40
CA ALA A 103 -27.93 5.69 2.65
C ALA A 103 -28.87 5.99 1.46
N SER A 104 -28.67 7.11 0.76
CA SER A 104 -29.53 7.54 -0.34
C SER A 104 -29.25 6.85 -1.68
N VAL A 105 -27.98 6.65 -2.05
CA VAL A 105 -27.62 6.10 -3.38
C VAL A 105 -27.26 4.61 -3.36
N GLY A 106 -27.01 4.04 -2.18
CA GLY A 106 -26.56 2.65 -2.02
C GLY A 106 -25.10 2.42 -2.41
N GLY A 107 -24.56 1.25 -2.08
CA GLY A 107 -23.11 0.99 -2.11
C GLY A 107 -22.43 1.14 -3.48
N ARG A 108 -23.05 0.65 -4.56
CA ARG A 108 -22.43 0.70 -5.91
C ARG A 108 -22.31 2.13 -6.43
N ARG A 109 -23.42 2.88 -6.41
CA ARG A 109 -23.43 4.30 -6.84
C ARG A 109 -22.56 5.16 -5.94
N PHE A 110 -22.55 4.87 -4.63
CA PHE A 110 -21.66 5.55 -3.71
C PHE A 110 -20.19 5.43 -4.13
N LEU A 111 -19.72 4.22 -4.47
CA LEU A 111 -18.34 4.01 -4.93
C LEU A 111 -18.04 4.78 -6.22
N GLU A 112 -18.96 4.77 -7.19
CA GLU A 112 -18.79 5.51 -8.44
C GLU A 112 -18.72 7.03 -8.22
N GLU A 113 -19.54 7.58 -7.32
CA GLU A 113 -19.55 9.01 -7.01
C GLU A 113 -18.35 9.42 -6.14
N GLU A 114 -17.95 8.58 -5.18
CA GLU A 114 -16.74 8.75 -4.36
C GLU A 114 -15.49 8.75 -5.24
N GLY A 115 -15.37 7.79 -6.17
CA GLY A 115 -14.26 7.71 -7.10
C GLY A 115 -14.16 8.95 -8.00
N LYS A 116 -15.29 9.43 -8.54
CA LYS A 116 -15.33 10.67 -9.34
C LYS A 116 -14.89 11.90 -8.54
N ALA A 117 -15.35 12.04 -7.30
CA ALA A 117 -14.95 13.15 -6.45
C ALA A 117 -13.44 13.12 -6.16
N LEU A 118 -12.87 11.94 -5.87
CA LEU A 118 -11.44 11.78 -5.63
C LEU A 118 -10.60 12.03 -6.90
N CYS A 119 -11.08 11.65 -8.09
CA CYS A 119 -10.42 11.98 -9.36
C CYS A 119 -10.37 13.50 -9.65
N ASN A 120 -11.32 14.27 -9.11
CA ASN A 120 -11.35 15.73 -9.25
C ASN A 120 -10.57 16.45 -8.14
N PHE A 121 -10.14 15.73 -7.12
CA PHE A 121 -9.37 16.27 -6.01
C PHE A 121 -7.87 16.34 -6.37
N SER A 122 -7.22 17.41 -5.93
CA SER A 122 -5.78 17.60 -6.07
C SER A 122 -5.26 18.41 -4.88
N ALA A 123 -4.10 18.00 -4.37
CA ALA A 123 -3.35 18.68 -3.32
C ALA A 123 -1.86 18.35 -3.49
N SER A 124 -1.00 19.12 -2.82
CA SER A 124 0.45 18.95 -2.85
C SER A 124 1.02 19.25 -1.47
N GLY A 125 2.03 18.50 -1.04
CA GLY A 125 2.66 18.68 0.28
C GLY A 125 1.73 18.48 1.47
N CYS A 126 0.71 17.61 1.38
CA CYS A 126 -0.28 17.36 2.44
C CYS A 126 -0.20 15.94 3.00
N VAL A 127 -0.68 15.76 4.24
CA VAL A 127 -1.08 14.45 4.76
C VAL A 127 -2.56 14.26 4.50
N ILE A 128 -2.91 13.29 3.66
CA ILE A 128 -4.28 13.05 3.20
C ILE A 128 -4.76 11.74 3.79
N SER A 129 -5.87 11.78 4.54
CA SER A 129 -6.56 10.59 5.04
C SER A 129 -7.60 10.17 4.01
N LEU A 130 -7.39 9.03 3.36
CA LEU A 130 -8.35 8.49 2.39
C LEU A 130 -9.58 7.91 3.11
N SER A 131 -10.72 7.88 2.43
CA SER A 131 -11.87 7.10 2.85
C SER A 131 -11.51 5.60 2.88
N GLY A 132 -12.20 4.85 3.75
CA GLY A 132 -12.02 3.41 3.85
C GLY A 132 -12.41 2.63 2.58
N SER A 133 -13.19 3.24 1.67
CA SER A 133 -13.61 2.64 0.40
C SER A 133 -12.87 3.14 -0.84
N ASN A 134 -12.10 4.25 -0.77
CA ASN A 134 -11.34 4.73 -1.94
C ASN A 134 -10.49 3.64 -2.61
N PRO A 135 -9.81 2.72 -1.88
CA PRO A 135 -8.99 1.67 -2.51
C PRO A 135 -9.73 0.67 -3.41
N LEU A 136 -11.07 0.63 -3.33
CA LEU A 136 -11.90 -0.24 -4.15
C LEU A 136 -12.10 0.32 -5.57
N ASP A 137 -11.91 1.63 -5.77
CA ASP A 137 -11.96 2.26 -7.09
C ASP A 137 -10.55 2.35 -7.69
N THR A 138 -10.35 1.67 -8.83
CA THR A 138 -9.03 1.60 -9.46
C THR A 138 -8.60 2.92 -10.08
N PHE A 139 -9.50 3.67 -10.70
CA PHE A 139 -9.15 4.92 -11.37
C PHE A 139 -8.84 6.01 -10.35
N ALA A 140 -9.63 6.09 -9.29
CA ALA A 140 -9.42 7.04 -8.21
C ALA A 140 -8.07 6.81 -7.50
N MET A 141 -7.72 5.54 -7.25
CA MET A 141 -6.42 5.20 -6.67
C MET A 141 -5.25 5.47 -7.62
N GLN A 142 -5.39 5.17 -8.91
CA GLN A 142 -4.37 5.51 -9.91
C GLN A 142 -4.11 7.02 -9.98
N HIS A 143 -5.17 7.82 -9.89
CA HIS A 143 -5.06 9.29 -9.85
C HIS A 143 -4.35 9.76 -8.58
N VAL A 144 -4.88 9.42 -7.39
CA VAL A 144 -4.36 9.99 -6.14
C VAL A 144 -2.93 9.51 -5.83
N LYS A 145 -2.58 8.26 -6.16
CA LYS A 145 -1.23 7.70 -5.95
C LYS A 145 -0.15 8.44 -6.72
N GLN A 146 -0.48 9.09 -7.85
CA GLN A 146 0.50 9.90 -8.59
C GLN A 146 0.99 11.11 -7.78
N SER A 147 0.21 11.56 -6.81
CA SER A 147 0.53 12.75 -6.00
C SER A 147 1.45 12.47 -4.81
N GLY A 148 1.68 11.19 -4.44
CA GLY A 148 2.33 10.92 -3.17
C GLY A 148 2.58 9.45 -2.84
N ILE A 149 2.97 9.22 -1.59
CA ILE A 149 3.29 7.90 -1.04
C ILE A 149 2.06 7.35 -0.34
N VAL A 150 1.67 6.12 -0.66
CA VAL A 150 0.55 5.43 -0.02
C VAL A 150 1.02 4.64 1.19
N VAL A 151 0.61 5.07 2.38
CA VAL A 151 0.89 4.40 3.66
C VAL A 151 -0.34 3.61 4.09
N TYR A 152 -0.19 2.29 4.18
CA TYR A 152 -1.24 1.40 4.68
C TYR A 152 -1.12 1.19 6.19
N LEU A 153 -2.12 1.65 6.93
CA LEU A 153 -2.30 1.34 8.35
C LEU A 153 -2.93 -0.06 8.47
N ASP A 154 -2.07 -1.07 8.58
CA ASP A 154 -2.46 -2.46 8.76
C ASP A 154 -2.80 -2.69 10.23
N VAL A 155 -4.07 -2.55 10.60
CA VAL A 155 -4.59 -2.71 11.96
C VAL A 155 -5.24 -4.09 12.10
N ASP A 156 -5.13 -4.70 13.29
CA ASP A 156 -5.78 -5.98 13.58
C ASP A 156 -7.30 -5.89 13.37
N ALA A 157 -7.89 -6.92 12.76
CA ALA A 157 -9.31 -6.92 12.43
C ALA A 157 -10.20 -6.88 13.68
N GLU A 158 -9.78 -7.51 14.78
CA GLU A 158 -10.54 -7.50 16.04
C GLU A 158 -10.50 -6.09 16.67
N ASP A 159 -9.35 -5.41 16.60
CA ASP A 159 -9.23 -4.01 17.04
C ASP A 159 -10.13 -3.09 16.21
N ILE A 160 -10.20 -3.29 14.89
CA ILE A 160 -11.12 -2.55 14.02
C ILE A 160 -12.58 -2.80 14.43
N ILE A 161 -12.98 -4.06 14.61
CA ILE A 161 -14.35 -4.42 14.98
C ILE A 161 -14.73 -3.78 16.33
N HIS A 162 -13.86 -3.87 17.34
CA HIS A 162 -14.09 -3.22 18.64
C HIS A 162 -14.22 -1.70 18.52
N ARG A 163 -13.38 -1.04 17.72
CA ARG A 163 -13.44 0.41 17.49
C ARG A 163 -14.75 0.82 16.80
N LEU A 164 -15.16 0.10 15.75
CA LEU A 164 -16.40 0.36 15.03
C LEU A 164 -17.64 0.18 15.92
N ALA A 165 -17.66 -0.86 16.76
CA ALA A 165 -18.74 -1.08 17.73
C ALA A 165 -18.88 0.09 18.72
N ARG A 166 -17.77 0.59 19.26
CA ARG A 166 -17.77 1.76 20.17
C ARG A 166 -18.23 3.03 19.48
N MET A 167 -17.92 3.20 18.19
CA MET A 167 -18.34 4.34 17.37
C MET A 167 -19.80 4.22 16.88
N LYS A 168 -20.50 3.12 17.21
CA LYS A 168 -21.86 2.82 16.73
C LYS A 168 -21.96 2.79 15.19
N VAL A 169 -20.88 2.42 14.53
CA VAL A 169 -20.83 2.28 13.07
C VAL A 169 -21.32 0.87 12.71
N ASN A 170 -22.59 0.79 12.31
CA ASN A 170 -23.26 -0.49 12.01
C ASN A 170 -23.23 -0.88 10.52
N ARG A 171 -22.75 0.02 9.65
CA ARG A 171 -22.71 -0.20 8.20
C ARG A 171 -21.51 0.48 7.56
N ILE A 172 -20.73 -0.28 6.81
CA ILE A 172 -19.70 0.24 5.89
C ILE A 172 -20.06 -0.09 4.45
N VAL A 173 -19.45 0.59 3.48
CA VAL A 173 -19.68 0.33 2.04
C VAL A 173 -19.46 -1.16 1.71
N GLY A 174 -20.39 -1.80 0.99
CA GLY A 174 -20.29 -3.23 0.68
C GLY A 174 -20.66 -4.18 1.83
N GLN A 175 -21.17 -3.68 2.97
CA GLN A 175 -21.79 -4.51 4.00
C GLN A 175 -23.24 -4.83 3.61
N GLU A 176 -23.46 -6.05 3.12
CA GLU A 176 -24.79 -6.64 2.99
C GLU A 176 -25.31 -7.13 4.35
N ALA A 177 -26.62 -7.22 4.51
CA ALA A 177 -27.24 -7.68 5.75
C ALA A 177 -26.81 -9.12 6.06
N GLY A 178 -26.35 -9.37 7.30
CA GLY A 178 -25.95 -10.69 7.77
C GLY A 178 -24.50 -11.11 7.47
N VAL A 179 -23.74 -10.35 6.68
CA VAL A 179 -22.32 -10.65 6.43
C VAL A 179 -21.47 -10.19 7.63
N PRO A 180 -20.65 -11.08 8.25
CA PRO A 180 -19.77 -10.69 9.35
C PRO A 180 -18.74 -9.64 8.92
N MET A 181 -18.52 -8.62 9.77
CA MET A 181 -17.55 -7.55 9.51
C MET A 181 -16.14 -8.08 9.17
N LYS A 182 -15.72 -9.16 9.83
CA LYS A 182 -14.45 -9.84 9.58
C LYS A 182 -14.28 -10.28 8.12
N ASN A 183 -15.35 -10.75 7.48
CA ASN A 183 -15.32 -11.17 6.08
C ASN A 183 -15.18 -9.96 5.15
N ILE A 184 -15.83 -8.85 5.47
CA ILE A 184 -15.73 -7.60 4.70
C ILE A 184 -14.32 -7.03 4.81
N LEU A 185 -13.73 -7.00 6.01
CA LEU A 185 -12.35 -6.56 6.22
C LEU A 185 -11.37 -7.45 5.46
N ARG A 186 -11.56 -8.78 5.48
CA ARG A 186 -10.76 -9.72 4.70
C ARG A 186 -10.88 -9.45 3.20
N TYR A 187 -12.10 -9.26 2.69
CA TYR A 187 -12.33 -8.92 1.29
C TYR A 187 -11.68 -7.59 0.89
N ARG A 188 -11.74 -6.58 1.76
CA ARG A 188 -11.15 -5.26 1.50
C ARG A 188 -9.61 -5.27 1.55
N LYS A 189 -9.01 -6.16 2.36
CA LYS A 189 -7.56 -6.26 2.54
C LYS A 189 -6.82 -6.40 1.19
N GLN A 190 -7.35 -7.19 0.25
CA GLN A 190 -6.72 -7.36 -1.07
C GLN A 190 -6.58 -6.05 -1.86
N PHE A 191 -7.52 -5.10 -1.66
CA PHE A 191 -7.46 -3.79 -2.31
C PHE A 191 -6.42 -2.91 -1.62
N TYR A 192 -6.34 -2.93 -0.29
CA TYR A 192 -5.28 -2.22 0.43
C TYR A 192 -3.90 -2.73 0.03
N GLU A 193 -3.73 -4.05 -0.08
CA GLU A 193 -2.46 -4.67 -0.43
C GLU A 193 -2.01 -4.41 -1.87
N LYS A 194 -2.92 -3.95 -2.75
CA LYS A 194 -2.60 -3.58 -4.13
C LYS A 194 -1.92 -2.22 -4.25
N TRP A 195 -2.22 -1.27 -3.36
CA TRP A 195 -1.94 0.14 -3.59
C TRP A 195 -0.81 0.74 -2.74
N PHE A 196 -0.44 0.09 -1.64
CA PHE A 196 0.50 0.70 -0.70
C PHE A 196 1.95 0.67 -1.19
N ASP A 197 2.70 1.70 -0.79
CA ASP A 197 4.15 1.77 -0.91
C ASP A 197 4.82 1.38 0.41
N ILE A 198 4.18 1.72 1.54
CA ILE A 198 4.67 1.46 2.89
C ILE A 198 3.55 0.80 3.71
N ARG A 199 3.86 -0.32 4.37
CA ARG A 199 2.99 -0.92 5.38
C ARG A 199 3.43 -0.46 6.78
N VAL A 200 2.49 0.05 7.56
CA VAL A 200 2.63 0.25 9.01
C VAL A 200 1.83 -0.85 9.70
N LEU A 201 2.54 -1.88 10.16
CA LEU A 201 1.97 -2.95 10.98
C LEU A 201 1.66 -2.39 12.36
N CYS A 202 0.38 -2.19 12.66
CA CYS A 202 -0.04 -1.71 13.97
C CYS A 202 -0.19 -2.91 14.91
N GLY A 203 0.60 -2.99 15.97
CA GLY A 203 0.45 -4.03 17.01
C GLY A 203 -0.92 -3.97 17.69
N ARG A 204 -1.35 -5.09 18.28
CA ARG A 204 -2.64 -5.13 19.00
C ARG A 204 -2.66 -4.11 20.14
N GLY A 205 -3.75 -3.35 20.23
CA GLY A 205 -3.97 -2.39 21.31
C GLY A 205 -3.16 -1.09 21.21
N GLU A 206 -2.42 -0.84 20.12
CA GLU A 206 -1.66 0.40 19.97
C GLU A 206 -2.55 1.64 19.91
N THR A 207 -2.05 2.68 20.57
CA THR A 207 -2.63 4.02 20.54
C THR A 207 -2.39 4.71 19.21
N VAL A 208 -3.20 5.71 18.90
CA VAL A 208 -3.02 6.54 17.69
C VAL A 208 -1.68 7.28 17.66
N MET A 209 -1.10 7.58 18.83
CA MET A 209 0.21 8.23 18.95
C MET A 209 1.34 7.28 18.56
N GLU A 210 1.31 6.04 19.07
CA GLU A 210 2.30 5.00 18.71
C GLU A 210 2.23 4.68 17.21
N VAL A 211 1.02 4.56 16.66
CA VAL A 211 0.82 4.36 15.21
C VAL A 211 1.37 5.54 14.42
N ALA A 212 1.12 6.79 14.84
CA ALA A 212 1.67 7.97 14.18
C ALA A 212 3.21 7.99 14.21
N ASP A 213 3.84 7.58 15.32
CA ASP A 213 5.29 7.45 15.42
C ASP A 213 5.84 6.36 14.49
N LYS A 214 5.11 5.25 14.33
CA LYS A 214 5.46 4.22 13.35
C LYS A 214 5.34 4.73 11.91
N VAL A 215 4.33 5.53 11.59
CA VAL A 215 4.20 6.18 10.28
C VAL A 215 5.43 7.06 10.01
N LEU A 216 5.82 7.91 10.96
CA LEU A 216 6.99 8.79 10.80
C LEU A 216 8.29 8.00 10.61
N LYS A 217 8.53 6.96 11.42
CA LYS A 217 9.68 6.07 11.26
C LYS A 217 9.70 5.37 9.89
N ALA A 218 8.53 4.95 9.41
CA ALA A 218 8.40 4.28 8.13
C ALA A 218 8.65 5.23 6.95
N LEU A 219 8.18 6.48 7.05
CA LEU A 219 8.47 7.54 6.07
C LEU A 219 9.96 7.92 6.06
N GLU A 220 10.58 8.07 7.23
CA GLU A 220 12.02 8.31 7.34
C GLU A 220 12.82 7.19 6.68
N ARG A 221 12.42 5.93 6.89
CA ARG A 221 13.05 4.80 6.23
C ARG A 221 12.83 4.78 4.72
N TYR A 222 11.63 5.14 4.25
CA TYR A 222 11.35 5.22 2.82
C TYR A 222 12.22 6.29 2.14
N ASN A 223 12.53 7.39 2.82
CA ASN A 223 13.43 8.40 2.26
C ASN A 223 14.89 8.00 2.34
N ASN A 224 15.26 7.29 3.42
CA ASN A 224 16.60 6.77 3.63
C ASN A 224 16.69 5.31 3.20
N ALA A 225 16.73 5.09 1.88
CA ALA A 225 16.77 3.78 1.25
C ALA A 225 17.63 2.78 2.02
N GLU A 226 17.09 1.57 2.23
CA GLU A 226 17.80 0.52 2.96
C GLU A 226 19.04 0.11 2.17
N THR A 227 20.21 0.14 2.81
CA THR A 227 21.47 -0.26 2.19
C THR A 227 22.04 -1.48 2.88
N PHE A 228 22.92 -2.19 2.18
CA PHE A 228 23.54 -3.43 2.64
C PHE A 228 25.05 -3.24 2.80
N THR A 229 25.63 -4.02 3.71
CA THR A 229 27.08 -4.05 3.96
C THR A 229 27.57 -5.50 4.01
N SER A 230 28.85 -5.73 3.75
CA SER A 230 29.45 -7.07 3.79
C SER A 230 29.67 -7.53 5.24
N THR A 231 29.53 -8.83 5.49
CA THR A 231 29.88 -9.44 6.77
C THR A 231 31.38 -9.52 7.03
N ARG A 232 32.23 -9.27 6.03
CA ARG A 232 33.70 -9.31 6.16
C ARG A 232 34.32 -7.93 6.26
N THR A 233 33.81 -6.97 5.50
CA THR A 233 34.29 -5.59 5.51
C THR A 233 33.12 -4.61 5.55
N ASN A 234 33.26 -3.56 6.36
CA ASN A 234 32.27 -2.50 6.42
C ASN A 234 32.79 -1.28 5.65
N ASP A 235 32.58 -1.27 4.33
CA ASP A 235 32.80 -0.06 3.53
C ASP A 235 31.58 0.86 3.66
N ALA A 236 31.72 1.91 4.47
CA ALA A 236 30.68 2.91 4.68
C ALA A 236 30.55 3.91 3.52
N SER A 237 31.50 3.93 2.58
CA SER A 237 31.51 4.91 1.49
C SER A 237 30.61 4.52 0.31
N LYS A 238 30.17 3.26 0.24
CA LYS A 238 29.36 2.74 -0.86
C LYS A 238 27.95 2.36 -0.41
N ASN A 239 26.96 2.94 -1.09
CA ASN A 239 25.59 2.48 -1.02
C ASN A 239 25.43 1.26 -1.92
N VAL A 240 24.98 0.15 -1.32
CA VAL A 240 24.61 -1.09 -2.02
C VAL A 240 23.15 -1.34 -1.71
N TYR A 241 22.29 -1.37 -2.72
CA TYR A 241 20.85 -1.54 -2.57
C TYR A 241 20.44 -3.00 -2.70
N PHE A 242 19.18 -3.33 -2.43
CA PHE A 242 18.73 -4.72 -2.42
C PHE A 242 18.88 -5.39 -3.79
N SER A 243 18.56 -4.68 -4.86
CA SER A 243 18.73 -5.17 -6.24
C SER A 243 20.20 -5.50 -6.56
N ASP A 244 21.14 -4.66 -6.15
CA ASP A 244 22.59 -4.92 -6.29
C ASP A 244 23.02 -6.21 -5.58
N VAL A 245 22.49 -6.42 -4.37
CA VAL A 245 22.78 -7.62 -3.55
C VAL A 245 22.27 -8.87 -4.24
N VAL A 246 21.03 -8.85 -4.72
CA VAL A 246 20.40 -10.00 -5.40
C VAL A 246 21.16 -10.38 -6.66
N VAL A 247 21.57 -9.39 -7.48
CA VAL A 247 22.30 -9.65 -8.73
C VAL A 247 23.74 -10.13 -8.46
N SER A 248 24.40 -9.57 -7.45
CA SER A 248 25.79 -9.93 -7.13
C SER A 248 25.92 -11.30 -6.46
N GLY A 249 24.92 -11.71 -5.67
CA GLY A 249 24.90 -12.95 -4.89
C GLY A 249 25.84 -12.93 -3.68
N LEU A 250 27.11 -12.58 -3.88
CA LEU A 250 28.12 -12.40 -2.82
C LEU A 250 28.73 -11.00 -2.89
N ALA A 251 29.24 -10.54 -1.74
CA ALA A 251 30.05 -9.33 -1.70
C ALA A 251 31.40 -9.55 -2.41
N LYS A 252 32.02 -8.46 -2.88
CA LYS A 252 33.30 -8.51 -3.62
C LYS A 252 34.45 -9.16 -2.85
N ASP A 253 34.38 -9.11 -1.52
CA ASP A 253 35.33 -9.72 -0.58
C ASP A 253 34.99 -11.18 -0.23
N GLY A 254 33.98 -11.76 -0.90
CA GLY A 254 33.46 -13.10 -0.63
C GLY A 254 32.60 -13.22 0.63
N GLY A 255 32.23 -12.09 1.25
CA GLY A 255 31.27 -12.03 2.36
C GLY A 255 29.81 -12.13 1.91
N LEU A 256 28.91 -12.23 2.87
CA LEU A 256 27.47 -12.11 2.65
C LEU A 256 27.04 -10.66 2.84
N TYR A 257 25.98 -10.24 2.15
CA TYR A 257 25.37 -8.95 2.41
C TYR A 257 24.33 -9.05 3.53
N VAL A 258 24.35 -8.08 4.43
CA VAL A 258 23.36 -7.89 5.50
C VAL A 258 22.85 -6.45 5.51
N PRO A 259 21.60 -6.19 5.94
CA PRO A 259 21.10 -4.83 6.07
C PRO A 259 22.00 -3.99 6.99
N ARG A 260 22.42 -2.81 6.53
CA ARG A 260 23.35 -1.92 7.24
C ARG A 260 22.77 -1.44 8.58
N LYS A 261 21.45 -1.23 8.64
CA LYS A 261 20.73 -0.84 9.87
C LYS A 261 20.37 -2.03 10.77
N GLY A 262 20.80 -3.24 10.40
CA GLY A 262 20.46 -4.48 11.08
C GLY A 262 19.11 -5.07 10.64
N LEU A 263 18.81 -6.25 11.16
CA LEU A 263 17.53 -6.92 10.87
C LEU A 263 16.36 -6.13 11.48
N PRO A 264 15.19 -6.13 10.83
CA PRO A 264 14.03 -5.41 11.31
C PRO A 264 13.58 -5.95 12.65
N LYS A 265 13.27 -5.04 13.55
CA LYS A 265 12.74 -5.35 14.88
C LYS A 265 11.22 -5.24 14.86
N LEU A 266 10.57 -6.16 15.57
CA LEU A 266 9.14 -6.15 15.85
C LEU A 266 8.91 -6.10 17.34
N GLU A 267 7.90 -5.35 17.75
CA GLU A 267 7.42 -5.25 19.12
C GLU A 267 6.58 -6.49 19.48
N ALA A 268 6.42 -6.77 20.78
CA ALA A 268 5.73 -7.99 21.24
C ALA A 268 4.28 -8.08 20.72
N ASN A 269 3.57 -6.96 20.68
CA ASN A 269 2.21 -6.85 20.17
C ASN A 269 2.13 -7.03 18.63
N GLU A 270 3.21 -6.77 17.89
CA GLU A 270 3.34 -7.05 16.47
C GLU A 270 3.60 -8.55 16.25
N TRP A 271 4.47 -9.17 17.04
CA TRP A 271 4.71 -10.62 16.99
C TRP A 271 3.43 -11.42 17.21
N VAL A 272 2.61 -11.02 18.19
CA VAL A 272 1.29 -11.64 18.45
C VAL A 272 0.40 -11.61 17.19
N ARG A 273 0.47 -10.55 16.37
CA ARG A 273 -0.31 -10.48 15.13
C ARG A 273 0.15 -11.45 14.05
N LEU A 274 1.40 -11.94 14.13
CA LEU A 274 1.99 -12.85 13.14
C LEU A 274 1.78 -14.33 13.47
N VAL A 275 1.30 -14.66 14.67
CA VAL A 275 1.04 -16.05 15.09
C VAL A 275 0.01 -16.71 14.16
N ASP A 276 -1.14 -16.07 13.97
CA ASP A 276 -2.26 -16.60 13.17
C ASP A 276 -2.12 -16.39 11.65
N LYS A 277 -0.95 -15.91 11.20
CA LYS A 277 -0.68 -15.57 9.79
C LYS A 277 -0.18 -16.78 9.01
N SER A 278 -0.47 -16.80 7.72
CA SER A 278 0.17 -17.79 6.83
C SER A 278 1.68 -17.51 6.73
N TYR A 279 2.44 -18.50 6.24
CA TYR A 279 3.87 -18.30 6.00
C TYR A 279 4.14 -17.13 5.04
N GLN A 280 3.32 -17.01 3.99
CA GLN A 280 3.39 -15.94 2.99
C GLN A 280 3.13 -14.57 3.62
N GLU A 281 2.09 -14.45 4.45
CA GLU A 281 1.78 -13.19 5.14
C GLU A 281 2.92 -12.78 6.10
N ARG A 282 3.51 -13.73 6.83
CA ARG A 282 4.67 -13.47 7.69
C ARG A 282 5.89 -13.03 6.89
N ALA A 283 6.20 -13.75 5.81
CA ALA A 283 7.32 -13.45 4.92
C ALA A 283 7.17 -12.04 4.34
N LEU A 284 5.97 -11.66 3.88
CA LEU A 284 5.71 -10.32 3.35
C LEU A 284 5.99 -9.23 4.37
N VAL A 285 5.41 -9.33 5.57
CA VAL A 285 5.60 -8.32 6.63
C VAL A 285 7.07 -8.11 6.99
N LEU A 286 7.86 -9.20 7.00
CA LEU A 286 9.29 -9.14 7.33
C LEU A 286 10.12 -8.62 6.14
N LEU A 287 9.84 -9.10 4.92
CA LEU A 287 10.59 -8.71 3.71
C LEU A 287 10.31 -7.27 3.29
N GLU A 288 9.08 -6.77 3.43
CA GLU A 288 8.74 -5.35 3.26
C GLU A 288 9.56 -4.48 4.24
N LYS A 289 9.98 -5.05 5.39
CA LYS A 289 10.89 -4.41 6.34
C LYS A 289 12.39 -4.59 6.01
N CYS A 290 12.77 -5.21 4.89
CA CYS A 290 14.16 -5.28 4.43
C CYS A 290 14.35 -4.77 3.00
N ILE A 291 13.29 -4.76 2.20
CA ILE A 291 13.33 -4.43 0.78
C ILE A 291 12.69 -3.07 0.57
N HIS A 292 13.39 -2.17 -0.09
CA HIS A 292 12.84 -0.85 -0.41
C HIS A 292 11.84 -0.98 -1.59
N PRO A 293 10.69 -0.28 -1.57
CA PRO A 293 9.70 -0.34 -2.65
C PRO A 293 10.23 0.14 -4.02
N CYS A 294 11.34 0.88 -4.05
CA CYS A 294 12.05 1.22 -5.31
C CYS A 294 12.84 0.04 -5.89
N ASP A 295 13.30 -0.90 -5.07
CA ASP A 295 13.95 -2.13 -5.55
C ASP A 295 12.89 -3.15 -5.96
N VAL A 296 11.90 -3.40 -5.10
CA VAL A 296 10.77 -4.30 -5.38
C VAL A 296 9.52 -3.71 -4.75
N SER A 297 8.53 -3.34 -5.56
CA SER A 297 7.26 -2.81 -5.05
C SER A 297 6.54 -3.86 -4.20
N ALA A 298 5.74 -3.42 -3.23
CA ALA A 298 4.99 -4.33 -2.36
C ALA A 298 4.06 -5.29 -3.14
N LEU A 299 3.46 -4.80 -4.23
CA LEU A 299 2.63 -5.60 -5.13
C LEU A 299 3.44 -6.72 -5.79
N HIS A 300 4.61 -6.40 -6.34
CA HIS A 300 5.48 -7.39 -6.97
C HIS A 300 6.03 -8.39 -5.95
N LEU A 301 6.46 -7.91 -4.77
CA LEU A 301 6.93 -8.76 -3.69
C LEU A 301 5.85 -9.74 -3.24
N ASN A 302 4.60 -9.30 -3.09
CA ASN A 302 3.46 -10.18 -2.80
C ASN A 302 3.31 -11.28 -3.85
N ALA A 303 3.27 -10.93 -5.13
CA ALA A 303 3.16 -11.90 -6.22
C ALA A 303 4.31 -12.93 -6.19
N MET A 304 5.54 -12.50 -5.91
CA MET A 304 6.69 -13.39 -5.80
C MET A 304 6.60 -14.33 -4.60
N VAL A 305 6.22 -13.82 -3.42
CA VAL A 305 6.08 -14.62 -2.20
C VAL A 305 4.95 -15.64 -2.34
N VAL A 306 3.79 -15.24 -2.87
CA VAL A 306 2.67 -16.16 -3.12
C VAL A 306 3.10 -17.27 -4.06
N LYS A 307 3.80 -16.94 -5.16
CA LYS A 307 4.29 -17.92 -6.12
C LYS A 307 5.37 -18.83 -5.54
N ALA A 308 6.27 -18.31 -4.72
CA ALA A 308 7.39 -19.05 -4.13
C ALA A 308 6.96 -20.08 -3.08
N TYR A 309 5.83 -19.84 -2.40
CA TYR A 309 5.36 -20.71 -1.33
C TYR A 309 3.91 -21.17 -1.59
N ALA A 310 3.58 -21.46 -2.85
CA ALA A 310 2.27 -21.99 -3.22
C ALA A 310 2.25 -23.52 -3.04
N THR A 311 2.00 -24.27 -4.11
CA THR A 311 1.80 -25.72 -4.09
C THR A 311 3.11 -26.52 -4.20
N ASN A 312 4.26 -25.86 -4.14
CA ASN A 312 5.60 -26.46 -4.25
C ASN A 312 6.15 -26.98 -2.91
N PHE A 313 5.41 -26.81 -1.82
CA PHE A 313 5.69 -27.41 -0.51
C PHE A 313 4.68 -28.52 -0.21
N ALA A 314 5.14 -29.60 0.41
CA ALA A 314 4.29 -30.73 0.83
C ALA A 314 3.35 -30.39 1.99
N SER A 315 3.62 -29.30 2.71
CA SER A 315 2.80 -28.80 3.82
C SER A 315 2.27 -27.41 3.49
N GLU A 316 0.97 -27.19 3.68
CA GLU A 316 0.32 -25.88 3.52
C GLU A 316 0.87 -24.82 4.50
N GLU A 317 1.38 -25.26 5.66
CA GLU A 317 2.01 -24.37 6.64
C GLU A 317 3.44 -23.96 6.24
N VAL A 318 4.00 -24.57 5.18
CA VAL A 318 5.35 -24.39 4.59
C VAL A 318 6.49 -24.77 5.55
N ALA A 319 6.49 -24.22 6.76
CA ALA A 319 7.45 -24.47 7.83
C ALA A 319 6.71 -24.69 9.18
N PRO A 320 5.99 -25.82 9.32
CA PRO A 320 5.16 -26.09 10.49
C PRO A 320 6.01 -26.22 11.76
N VAL A 321 5.45 -25.79 12.89
CA VAL A 321 6.03 -26.01 14.22
C VAL A 321 5.26 -27.14 14.88
N LYS A 322 5.93 -28.27 15.14
CA LYS A 322 5.33 -29.44 15.78
C LYS A 322 5.72 -29.49 17.25
N HIS A 323 4.73 -29.77 18.09
CA HIS A 323 4.97 -30.10 19.49
C HIS A 323 5.57 -31.51 19.58
N LEU A 324 6.60 -31.66 20.42
CA LEU A 324 7.23 -32.95 20.68
C LEU A 324 6.76 -33.52 22.03
N MET A 325 7.15 -32.85 23.12
CA MET A 325 6.77 -33.17 24.50
C MET A 325 7.01 -31.95 25.39
N ASP A 326 6.24 -31.81 26.48
CA ASP A 326 6.35 -30.69 27.42
C ASP A 326 6.39 -29.32 26.71
N ASN A 327 7.44 -28.53 26.94
CA ASN A 327 7.68 -27.24 26.27
C ASN A 327 8.66 -27.35 25.08
N GLN A 328 8.83 -28.54 24.51
CA GLN A 328 9.70 -28.77 23.36
C GLN A 328 8.91 -28.76 22.05
N TYR A 329 9.39 -27.97 21.11
CA TYR A 329 8.82 -27.80 19.78
C TYR A 329 9.93 -27.93 18.74
N ILE A 330 9.60 -28.47 17.58
CA ILE A 330 10.49 -28.54 16.42
C ILE A 330 9.89 -27.77 15.26
N GLN A 331 10.71 -26.94 14.61
CA GLN A 331 10.33 -26.30 13.36
C GLN A 331 10.81 -27.17 12.20
N GLU A 332 9.85 -27.71 11.44
CA GLU A 332 10.15 -28.55 10.29
C GLU A 332 10.46 -27.66 9.08
N LEU A 333 11.64 -27.81 8.49
CA LEU A 333 12.11 -27.01 7.36
C LEU A 333 12.38 -27.85 6.10
N PHE A 334 11.83 -29.06 6.05
CA PHE A 334 12.11 -30.06 5.00
C PHE A 334 10.91 -30.33 4.09
N HIS A 335 9.87 -29.49 4.11
CA HIS A 335 8.67 -29.69 3.29
C HIS A 335 8.80 -29.13 1.86
N GLY A 336 9.94 -28.55 1.50
CA GLY A 336 10.20 -28.04 0.16
C GLY A 336 10.59 -29.14 -0.85
N PRO A 337 10.75 -28.79 -2.14
CA PRO A 337 10.95 -29.74 -3.22
C PRO A 337 12.25 -30.54 -3.14
N THR A 338 13.26 -30.06 -2.41
CA THR A 338 14.53 -30.79 -2.20
C THR A 338 14.61 -31.41 -0.80
N ALA A 339 13.53 -31.34 -0.03
CA ALA A 339 13.46 -31.72 1.37
C ALA A 339 14.56 -31.08 2.24
N SER A 340 14.97 -29.85 1.92
CA SER A 340 16.04 -29.15 2.62
C SER A 340 15.62 -27.75 3.05
N PHE A 341 16.19 -27.28 4.17
CA PHE A 341 15.92 -25.93 4.69
C PHE A 341 16.24 -24.82 3.68
N LYS A 342 17.08 -25.09 2.68
CA LYS A 342 17.46 -24.14 1.65
C LYS A 342 16.28 -23.79 0.74
N ASP A 343 15.29 -24.67 0.62
CA ASP A 343 14.10 -24.44 -0.18
C ASP A 343 13.35 -23.17 0.25
N LEU A 344 13.35 -22.86 1.55
CA LEU A 344 12.67 -21.69 2.10
C LEU A 344 13.21 -20.38 1.51
N ALA A 345 14.50 -20.32 1.17
CA ALA A 345 15.09 -19.17 0.47
C ALA A 345 15.11 -19.35 -1.06
N LEU A 346 15.47 -20.55 -1.51
CA LEU A 346 15.70 -20.84 -2.94
C LEU A 346 14.42 -20.88 -3.78
N GLN A 347 13.24 -21.01 -3.18
CA GLN A 347 11.99 -20.87 -3.94
C GLN A 347 11.65 -19.40 -4.25
N LEU A 348 12.08 -18.47 -3.40
CA LEU A 348 11.85 -17.02 -3.60
C LEU A 348 12.97 -16.36 -4.41
N MET A 349 14.22 -16.78 -4.21
CA MET A 349 15.39 -16.16 -4.85
C MET A 349 15.28 -16.04 -6.39
N PRO A 350 14.85 -17.06 -7.16
CA PRO A 350 14.71 -16.94 -8.61
C PRO A 350 13.69 -15.88 -9.04
N GLN A 351 12.61 -15.67 -8.27
CA GLN A 351 11.63 -14.62 -8.56
C GLN A 351 12.25 -13.23 -8.37
N LEU A 352 12.97 -13.03 -7.25
CA LEU A 352 13.66 -11.77 -6.96
C LEU A 352 14.77 -11.48 -7.98
N PHE A 353 15.56 -12.50 -8.34
CA PHE A 353 16.64 -12.39 -9.31
C PHE A 353 16.11 -11.98 -10.69
N ALA A 354 15.07 -12.66 -11.19
CA ALA A 354 14.45 -12.32 -12.46
C ALA A 354 13.88 -10.89 -12.49
N HIS A 355 13.41 -10.37 -11.35
CA HIS A 355 12.93 -8.99 -11.24
C HIS A 355 14.04 -7.96 -11.19
N CYS A 356 15.14 -8.25 -10.49
CA CYS A 356 16.24 -7.30 -10.29
C CYS A 356 17.22 -7.28 -11.48
N LEU A 357 17.15 -8.25 -12.38
CA LEU A 357 17.95 -8.23 -13.60
C LEU A 357 17.57 -7.01 -14.45
N PRO A 358 18.55 -6.23 -14.95
CA PRO A 358 18.26 -5.17 -15.90
C PRO A 358 17.56 -5.77 -17.13
N PRO A 359 16.60 -5.06 -17.73
CA PRO A 359 15.98 -5.51 -18.96
C PRO A 359 17.08 -5.75 -19.99
N MET A 360 17.27 -7.01 -20.37
CA MET A 360 18.19 -7.33 -21.45
C MET A 360 17.66 -6.61 -22.68
N CYS A 361 18.46 -5.71 -23.27
CA CYS A 361 18.20 -5.24 -24.62
C CYS A 361 18.19 -6.48 -25.51
N ASN A 362 17.01 -6.96 -25.85
CA ASN A 362 16.83 -7.89 -26.95
C ASN A 362 17.25 -7.13 -28.21
N PHE A 363 18.46 -7.40 -28.68
CA PHE A 363 18.94 -6.98 -30.00
C PHE A 363 18.26 -7.79 -31.10
#